data_AF-A0A2N9AXS3-F1
#
_entry.id   AF-A0A2N9AXS3-F1
#
_cell.length_a   1.000
_cell.length_b   1.000
_cell.length_c   1.000
_cell.angle_alpha   90.00
_cell.angle_beta   90.00
_cell.angle_gamma   90.00
#
_symmetry.space_group_name_H-M   'P 1'
#
loop_
_entity.id
_entity.type
_entity.pdbx_description
1 polymer ?
#
loop_
_entity_poly.entity_id
_entity_poly.type
_entity_poly.pdbx_seq_one_letter_code
_entity_poly.pdbx_strand_id
1 'polypeptide(L)' 'MRRGQKTSAEQVVLKLRQIEVQMVQGKSLALACKEAEISEQSCATSACAKRFFTRSRKPKP' A
#
# COMPACT_ATOMS: atom_id res chain seq x y z
N MET A 1 -3.29 4.04 6.76
CA MET A 1 -2.50 3.43 7.87
C MET A 1 -1.37 4.36 8.27
N ARG A 2 -1.04 4.44 9.57
CA ARG A 2 0.08 5.29 10.03
C ARG A 2 1.40 4.71 9.53
N ARG A 3 2.23 5.51 8.83
CA ARG A 3 3.58 5.10 8.42
C ARG A 3 4.36 4.63 9.66
N GLY A 4 4.80 3.38 9.67
CA GLY A 4 5.55 2.77 10.78
C GLY A 4 4.76 1.82 11.67
N GLN A 5 3.44 1.68 11.48
CA GLN A 5 2.65 0.66 12.18
C GLN A 5 2.91 -0.71 11.54
N LYS A 6 3.58 -1.60 12.26
CA LYS A 6 3.75 -3.00 11.86
C LYS A 6 2.40 -3.70 12.00
N THR A 7 1.70 -3.91 10.89
CA THR A 7 0.57 -4.84 10.86
C THR A 7 1.10 -6.23 11.17
N SER A 8 0.46 -6.94 12.12
CA SER A 8 0.79 -8.35 12.38
C SER A 8 0.58 -9.15 11.10
N ALA A 9 1.45 -10.12 10.83
CA ALA A 9 1.30 -11.02 9.68
C ALA A 9 -0.08 -11.69 9.67
N GLU A 10 -0.63 -12.00 10.84
CA GLU A 10 -1.98 -12.54 11.00
C GLU A 10 -3.05 -11.58 10.48
N GLN A 11 -2.95 -10.29 10.77
CA GLN A 11 -3.89 -9.29 10.25
C GLN A 11 -3.82 -9.19 8.73
N VAL A 12 -2.63 -9.33 8.14
CA VAL A 12 -2.47 -9.33 6.69
C VAL A 12 -3.13 -10.56 6.08
N VAL A 13 -2.89 -11.75 6.63
CA VAL A 13 -3.50 -13.00 6.14
C VAL A 13 -5.02 -12.97 6.24
N LEU A 14 -5.58 -12.44 7.33
CA LEU A 14 -7.02 -12.30 7.50
C LEU A 14 -7.65 -11.41 6.43
N LYS A 15 -7.04 -10.25 6.15
CA LYS A 15 -7.54 -9.33 5.11
C LYS A 15 -7.45 -9.93 3.71
N LEU A 16 -6.38 -10.67 3.40
CA LEU A 16 -6.23 -11.35 2.11
C LEU A 16 -7.29 -12.44 1.92
N ARG A 17 -7.57 -13.24 2.96
CA ARG A 17 -8.65 -14.24 2.93
C ARG A 17 -10.02 -13.59 2.73
N GLN A 18 -10.26 -12.44 3.37
CA GLN A 18 -11.51 -11.70 3.20
C GLN A 18 -11.73 -11.27 1.74
N ILE A 19 -10.67 -10.78 1.09
CA ILE A 19 -10.72 -10.42 -0.34
C ILE A 19 -10.99 -11.64 -1.21
N GLU A 20 -10.30 -12.75 -0.96
CA GLU A 20 -10.48 -13.99 -1.72
C GLU A 20 -11.93 -14.50 -1.65
N VAL A 21 -12.52 -14.53 -0.46
CA VAL A 21 -13.93 -14.89 -0.27
C VAL A 21 -14.86 -13.95 -1.04
N GLN A 22 -14.61 -12.64 -0.99
CA GLN A 22 -15.40 -11.63 -1.70
C GLN A 22 -15.29 -11.76 -3.22
N MET A 23 -14.10 -12.07 -3.72
CA MET A 23 -13.87 -12.33 -5.14
C MET A 23 -14.59 -13.60 -5.62
N VAL A 24 -14.55 -14.68 -4.82
CA VAL A 24 -15.31 -15.92 -5.11
C VAL A 24 -16.82 -15.66 -5.12
N GLN A 25 -17.31 -14.71 -4.31
CA GLN A 25 -18.70 -14.25 -4.32
C GLN A 25 -19.04 -13.35 -5.52
N GLY A 26 -18.10 -13.08 -6.42
CA GLY A 26 -18.32 -12.28 -7.63
C GLY A 26 -18.16 -10.77 -7.41
N LYS A 27 -17.64 -10.33 -6.26
CA LYS A 27 -17.33 -8.91 -6.04
C LYS A 27 -16.06 -8.53 -6.81
N SER A 28 -16.04 -7.31 -7.34
CA SER A 28 -14.87 -6.80 -8.04
C SER A 28 -13.70 -6.61 -7.07
N LEU A 29 -12.47 -6.85 -7.54
CA LEU A 29 -11.26 -6.70 -6.73
C LEU A 29 -11.16 -5.31 -6.08
N ALA A 30 -11.54 -4.25 -6.81
CA ALA A 30 -11.52 -2.89 -6.30
C ALA A 30 -12.50 -2.66 -5.14
N LEU A 31 -13.68 -3.29 -5.17
CA LEU A 31 -14.62 -3.25 -4.05
C LEU A 31 -14.11 -4.10 -2.89
N ALA A 32 -13.56 -5.27 -3.17
CA ALA A 32 -13.05 -6.15 -2.13
C ALA A 32 -11.88 -5.54 -1.34
N CYS A 33 -10.95 -4.88 -2.03
CA CYS A 33 -9.86 -4.14 -1.39
C CYS A 33 -10.36 -2.95 -0.55
N LYS A 34 -11.40 -2.25 -1.00
CA LYS A 34 -12.04 -1.16 -0.24
C LYS A 34 -12.72 -1.69 1.02
N GLU A 35 -13.48 -2.78 0.92
CA GLU A 35 -14.16 -3.43 2.04
C GLU A 35 -13.18 -4.00 3.08
N ALA A 36 -12.03 -4.53 2.64
CA ALA A 36 -10.98 -5.01 3.52
C ALA A 36 -10.11 -3.88 4.12
N GLU A 37 -10.46 -2.61 3.88
CA GLU A 37 -9.69 -1.41 4.27
C GLU A 37 -8.21 -1.52 3.88
N ILE A 38 -7.92 -2.18 2.76
CA ILE A 38 -6.58 -2.23 2.18
C ILE A 38 -6.45 -1.01 1.27
N SER A 39 -5.75 0.00 1.76
CA SER A 39 -5.31 1.11 0.92
C SER A 39 -4.22 0.61 -0.03
N GLU A 40 -4.29 0.99 -1.31
CA GLU A 40 -3.23 0.72 -2.29
C GLU A 40 -1.88 1.17 -1.73
N GLN A 41 -1.04 0.21 -1.33
CA GLN A 41 0.29 0.50 -0.85
C GLN A 41 1.17 0.70 -2.08
N SER A 42 1.43 1.96 -2.44
CA SER A 42 2.42 2.22 -3.48
C SER A 42 3.78 1.72 -2.99
N CYS A 43 4.43 0.91 -3.81
CA CYS A 43 5.78 0.42 -3.58
C CYS A 43 6.77 1.59 -3.74
N ALA A 44 6.74 2.52 -2.78
CA ALA A 44 7.77 3.53 -2.66
C ALA A 44 9.00 2.89 -2.02
N THR A 45 9.67 2.01 -2.78
CA THR A 45 11.04 1.63 -2.47
C THR A 45 11.85 2.91 -2.31
N SER A 46 12.39 3.09 -1.11
CA SER A 46 13.10 4.29 -0.62
C SER A 46 14.27 4.74 -1.51
N ALA A 47 14.68 3.92 -2.47
CA ALA A 47 15.66 4.27 -3.50
C ALA A 47 15.16 5.39 -4.45
N CYS A 48 13.87 5.45 -4.79
CA CYS A 48 13.34 6.47 -5.72
C CYS A 48 13.13 7.84 -5.06
N ALA A 49 12.75 7.89 -3.78
CA ALA A 49 12.49 9.16 -3.08
C ALA A 49 13.76 10.01 -2.88
N LYS A 50 14.94 9.38 -2.75
CA LYS A 50 16.20 10.06 -2.46
C LYS A 50 16.75 10.84 -3.66
N ARG A 51 16.45 10.43 -4.90
CA ARG A 51 16.91 11.11 -6.13
C ARG A 51 16.16 12.40 -6.43
N PHE A 52 14.89 12.52 -6.02
CA PHE A 52 14.12 13.74 -6.26
C PHE A 52 14.56 14.90 -5.34
N PHE A 53 14.95 14.61 -4.10
CA PHE A 53 15.39 15.64 -3.14
C PHE A 53 16.75 16.26 -3.51
N THR A 54 17.67 15.51 -4.10
CA THR A 54 19.00 16.01 -4.46
C THR A 54 19.04 16.71 -5.82
N ARG A 55 18.07 16.48 -6.71
CA ARG A 55 17.99 17.16 -8.00
C ARG A 55 17.41 18.58 -7.92
N SER A 56 16.61 18.88 -6.89
CA SER A 56 15.96 20.20 -6.73
C SER A 56 16.81 21.26 -6.04
N ARG A 57 17.99 20.92 -5.49
CA ARG A 57 18.91 21.90 -4.92
C ARG A 57 20.07 22.17 -5.89
N LYS A 58 19.80 22.88 -7.00
CA LYS A 58 20.87 23.59 -7.70
C LYS A 58 21.19 24.87 -6.90
N PRO A 59 22.41 25.06 -6.38
CA PRO A 59 22.80 26.38 -5.91
C PRO A 59 22.90 27.30 -7.12
N LYS A 60 22.29 28.48 -7.01
CA LYS A 60 22.39 29.56 -7.98
C LYS A 60 23.78 30.20 -7.82
N PRO A 61 24.49 30.55 -8.91
CA PRO A 61 25.80 31.20 -8.84
C PRO A 61 25.72 32.57 -8.17
#